data_AF-A0A1Q8JGY7-F1
#
_entry.id   AF-A0A1Q8JGY7-F1
#
_cell.length_a   1.000
_cell.length_b   1.000
_cell.length_c   1.000
_cell.angle_alpha   90.00
_cell.angle_beta   90.00
_cell.angle_gamma   90.00
#
_symmetry.space_group_name_H-M   'P 1'
#
loop_
_entity.id
_entity.type
_entity.pdbx_description
1 polymer ?
#
loop_
_entity_poly.entity_id
_entity_poly.type
_entity_poly.pdbx_seq_one_letter_code
_entity_poly.pdbx_strand_id
1 'polypeptide(L)'
;MPSPAAVTARTAGPEVTAPLPVPDARRRPRLAGVDVARGVAVLGMIATHALPQATDAGDPTTAAVVAAGRSAATFVFVAGVSVAFLSGRRDGVHGRARLAASAGLLVRAGVVLALGLVVGTLSPLNGIWGILPVYGLLFVLVLPLLGLGPRALAAVTAAIVALGPVLLMTTSAAELPLAGEDDPTLVTLLLDPLGLLVQLLLSGAYPVVVYLAYLTAGLAVGRLDLSSGRVAGWLLGGGLALAVTARAVSWYLLDVLGGLDALVRGSGADDPARAATTLLWEENQPLTSWWHLALPAPHSHTPVDLLHTLGSASAVLGASLLLSRVPIVWRMLSPLAAAGSMALTVYCAHLVLLATGIWADDPTLLFTAMAVGALLGALLWRHLLGQGPLEKLVSVPATAARRAVAAGPARTPSTGLSVGARAATRVAAGTAAVVVLVAALGLGVWTRSTAPVPAAGPEVTGSAPADPDAADAAGPDTARYCALSVRYSALLDTEEDPAPEALRDAADTATEMARVAPAPVAGPVALLADDARAEAGVTGATAPDPAAVETAQAAVDAFEETGCA
;
A
#
# COMPACT_ATOMS: atom_id res chain seq x y z
N MET A 1 74.44 -14.67 -75.38
CA MET A 1 74.38 -15.39 -74.09
C MET A 1 73.53 -14.57 -73.11
N PRO A 2 72.81 -15.24 -72.19
CA PRO A 2 71.38 -15.08 -71.85
C PRO A 2 71.16 -14.07 -70.69
N SER A 3 69.99 -13.75 -70.12
CA SER A 3 68.75 -14.49 -69.84
C SER A 3 67.69 -13.49 -69.29
N PRO A 4 66.37 -13.73 -69.46
CA PRO A 4 65.31 -12.99 -68.80
C PRO A 4 65.03 -13.56 -67.39
N ALA A 5 64.84 -12.70 -66.38
CA ALA A 5 64.50 -13.12 -65.02
C ALA A 5 63.01 -12.85 -64.70
N ALA A 6 62.25 -13.94 -64.80
CA ALA A 6 61.14 -14.40 -63.98
C ALA A 6 60.22 -13.40 -63.23
N VAL A 7 58.94 -13.55 -63.56
CA VAL A 7 57.74 -13.22 -62.79
C VAL A 7 57.79 -13.79 -61.36
N THR A 8 57.43 -12.97 -60.36
CA THR A 8 56.69 -13.45 -59.18
C THR A 8 55.50 -12.53 -58.93
N ALA A 9 54.33 -12.98 -59.42
CA ALA A 9 53.05 -12.45 -58.99
C ALA A 9 52.86 -12.83 -57.51
N ARG A 10 52.97 -11.84 -56.62
CA ARG A 10 52.66 -12.01 -55.20
C ARG A 10 51.13 -11.92 -55.08
N THR A 11 50.49 -13.05 -54.87
CA THR A 11 49.08 -13.14 -54.49
C THR A 11 48.87 -12.34 -53.20
N ALA A 12 48.07 -11.27 -53.28
CA ALA A 12 47.61 -10.54 -52.10
C ALA A 12 46.71 -11.48 -51.29
N GLY A 13 47.17 -11.86 -50.09
CA GLY A 13 46.30 -12.47 -49.08
C GLY A 13 45.21 -11.47 -48.67
N PRO A 14 44.06 -11.93 -48.16
CA PRO A 14 43.03 -11.03 -47.67
C PRO A 14 43.62 -10.21 -46.53
N GLU A 15 43.72 -8.90 -46.75
CA GLU A 15 44.04 -7.92 -45.74
C GLU A 15 42.99 -8.04 -44.65
N VAL A 16 43.36 -8.62 -43.52
CA VAL A 16 42.54 -8.65 -42.30
C VAL A 16 42.45 -7.20 -41.85
N THR A 17 41.47 -6.47 -42.36
CA THR A 17 41.06 -5.17 -41.83
C THR A 17 40.74 -5.39 -40.37
N ALA A 18 41.65 -4.95 -39.50
CA ALA A 18 41.39 -4.88 -38.06
C ALA A 18 40.04 -4.19 -37.87
N PRO A 19 39.14 -4.74 -37.02
CA PRO A 19 37.85 -4.10 -36.79
C PRO A 19 38.10 -2.68 -36.33
N LEU A 20 37.56 -1.71 -37.07
CA LEU A 20 37.52 -0.31 -36.64
C LEU A 20 37.00 -0.30 -35.20
N PRO A 21 37.65 0.41 -34.27
CA PRO A 21 37.18 0.49 -32.89
C PRO A 21 35.73 0.99 -32.93
N VAL A 22 34.79 0.10 -32.62
CA VAL A 22 33.39 0.45 -32.48
C VAL A 22 33.37 1.54 -31.42
N PRO A 23 32.93 2.78 -31.73
CA PRO A 23 32.88 3.82 -30.73
C PRO A 23 32.03 3.28 -29.58
N ASP A 24 32.64 3.18 -28.41
CA ASP A 24 31.99 2.76 -27.17
C ASP A 24 30.66 3.51 -27.10
N ALA A 25 29.56 2.77 -27.18
CA ALA A 25 28.23 3.33 -27.35
C ALA A 25 27.98 4.21 -26.12
N ARG A 26 28.28 5.51 -26.25
CA ARG A 26 28.34 6.49 -25.16
C ARG A 26 27.23 6.17 -24.19
N ARG A 27 27.58 5.60 -23.03
CA ARG A 27 26.62 5.31 -21.97
C ARG A 27 25.94 6.63 -21.69
N ARG A 28 24.71 6.80 -22.21
CA ARG A 28 23.97 8.05 -22.06
C ARG A 28 23.92 8.34 -20.55
N PRO A 29 24.25 9.57 -20.13
CA PRO A 29 24.38 9.89 -18.72
C PRO A 29 23.11 9.47 -18.00
N ARG A 30 23.25 8.63 -16.96
CA ARG A 30 22.13 8.30 -16.07
C ARG A 30 21.56 9.61 -15.55
N LEU A 31 20.24 9.77 -15.60
CA LEU A 31 19.56 10.95 -15.08
C LEU A 31 19.60 10.86 -13.56
N ALA A 32 20.67 11.38 -12.98
CA ALA A 32 20.95 11.22 -11.57
C ALA A 32 19.84 11.79 -10.66
N GLY A 33 19.13 12.83 -11.13
CA GLY A 33 17.97 13.38 -10.43
C GLY A 33 16.81 12.40 -10.24
N VAL A 34 16.68 11.36 -11.08
CA VAL A 34 15.67 10.30 -10.89
C VAL A 34 16.05 9.40 -9.71
N ASP A 35 17.33 9.07 -9.57
CA ASP A 35 17.82 8.30 -8.43
C ASP A 35 17.77 9.14 -7.13
N VAL A 36 18.01 10.46 -7.20
CA VAL A 36 17.78 11.38 -6.06
C VAL A 36 16.32 11.34 -5.62
N ALA A 37 15.36 11.52 -6.55
CA ALA A 37 13.93 11.48 -6.22
C ALA A 37 13.52 10.13 -5.59
N ARG A 38 14.08 9.01 -6.08
CA ARG A 38 13.87 7.69 -5.46
C ARG A 38 14.46 7.63 -4.04
N GLY A 39 15.63 8.21 -3.82
CA GLY A 39 16.26 8.28 -2.50
C GLY A 39 15.46 9.14 -1.52
N VAL A 40 14.93 10.29 -1.94
CA VAL A 40 14.02 11.12 -1.15
C VAL A 40 12.80 10.31 -0.73
N ALA A 41 12.18 9.58 -1.68
CA ALA A 41 11.02 8.76 -1.39
C ALA A 41 11.32 7.67 -0.34
N VAL A 42 12.45 6.99 -0.44
CA VAL A 42 12.85 5.95 0.53
C VAL A 42 13.15 6.53 1.91
N LEU A 43 13.86 7.66 1.99
CA LEU A 43 14.05 8.34 3.28
C LEU A 43 12.72 8.80 3.90
N GLY A 44 11.77 9.26 3.07
CA GLY A 44 10.42 9.59 3.52
C GLY A 44 9.69 8.38 4.09
N MET A 45 9.78 7.21 3.46
CA MET A 45 9.19 5.97 4.00
C MET A 45 9.85 5.54 5.31
N ILE A 46 11.18 5.67 5.41
CA ILE A 46 11.89 5.40 6.68
C ILE A 46 11.42 6.36 7.77
N ALA A 47 11.22 7.64 7.46
CA ALA A 47 10.71 8.62 8.42
C ALA A 47 9.30 8.27 8.90
N THR A 48 8.40 7.85 8.01
CA THR A 48 7.02 7.49 8.38
C THR A 48 6.93 6.19 9.19
N HIS A 49 7.85 5.25 8.97
CA HIS A 49 7.87 4.00 9.73
C HIS A 49 8.61 4.11 11.08
N ALA A 50 9.53 5.06 11.21
CA ALA A 50 10.39 5.17 12.39
C ALA A 50 9.94 6.24 13.39
N LEU A 51 9.30 7.31 12.92
CA LEU A 51 8.89 8.43 13.76
C LEU A 51 7.39 8.33 14.10
N PRO A 52 6.96 8.89 15.23
CA PRO A 52 5.53 9.01 15.55
C PRO A 52 4.78 9.81 14.48
N GLN A 53 3.58 9.39 14.12
CA GLN A 53 2.74 10.09 13.13
C GLN A 53 1.78 11.10 13.77
N ALA A 54 1.48 10.93 15.05
CA ALA A 54 0.73 11.89 15.87
C ALA A 54 1.53 12.26 17.12
N THR A 55 1.26 13.45 17.65
CA THR A 55 1.71 13.90 18.98
C THR A 55 0.80 13.33 20.07
N ASP A 56 1.18 13.48 21.34
CA ASP A 56 0.34 13.08 22.49
C ASP A 56 -1.04 13.78 22.49
N ALA A 57 -1.10 14.99 21.90
CA ALA A 57 -2.35 15.73 21.71
C ALA A 57 -3.20 15.23 20.51
N GLY A 58 -2.70 14.26 19.74
CA GLY A 58 -3.35 13.74 18.53
C GLY A 58 -3.05 14.51 17.25
N ASP A 59 -2.36 15.66 17.33
CA ASP A 59 -1.99 16.43 16.13
C ASP A 59 -0.93 15.71 15.29
N PRO A 60 -0.97 15.84 13.95
CA PRO A 60 0.01 15.23 13.06
C PRO A 60 1.43 15.77 13.30
N THR A 61 2.42 14.88 13.30
CA THR A 61 3.82 15.30 13.40
C THR A 61 4.33 15.91 12.09
N THR A 62 5.48 16.58 12.15
CA THR A 62 6.14 17.11 10.93
C THR A 62 6.50 16.01 9.94
N ALA A 63 6.84 14.81 10.43
CA ALA A 63 7.09 13.64 9.60
C ALA A 63 5.81 13.22 8.84
N ALA A 64 4.67 13.14 9.54
CA ALA A 64 3.38 12.83 8.94
C ALA A 64 3.00 13.87 7.87
N VAL A 65 3.07 15.16 8.20
CA VAL A 65 2.70 16.25 7.28
C VAL A 65 3.53 16.24 5.99
N VAL A 66 4.83 15.95 6.09
CA VAL A 66 5.76 16.05 4.95
C VAL A 66 5.87 14.76 4.15
N ALA A 67 5.79 13.59 4.80
CA ALA A 67 6.17 12.32 4.20
C ALA A 67 5.01 11.32 4.04
N ALA A 68 4.02 11.28 4.94
CA ALA A 68 2.91 10.33 4.86
C ALA A 68 2.14 10.48 3.55
N GLY A 69 1.82 9.35 2.90
CA GLY A 69 1.27 9.27 1.54
C GLY A 69 2.25 9.64 0.41
N ARG A 70 2.92 10.80 0.54
CA ARG A 70 3.77 11.40 -0.50
C ARG A 70 5.00 10.56 -0.79
N SER A 71 5.61 9.95 0.22
CA SER A 71 6.81 9.12 0.08
C SER A 71 6.53 7.88 -0.79
N ALA A 72 5.50 7.12 -0.45
CA ALA A 72 5.04 5.94 -1.20
C ALA A 72 4.59 6.29 -2.63
N ALA A 73 3.79 7.35 -2.79
CA ALA A 73 3.36 7.84 -4.10
C ALA A 73 4.56 8.24 -4.99
N THR A 74 5.53 8.96 -4.43
CA THR A 74 6.77 9.34 -5.14
C THR A 74 7.57 8.11 -5.53
N PHE A 75 7.65 7.10 -4.66
CA PHE A 75 8.33 5.85 -4.94
C PHE A 75 7.72 5.15 -6.17
N VAL A 76 6.39 5.02 -6.22
CA VAL A 76 5.64 4.36 -7.30
C VAL A 76 5.73 5.15 -8.61
N PHE A 77 5.60 6.47 -8.51
CA PHE A 77 5.76 7.37 -9.63
C PHE A 77 7.15 7.25 -10.28
N VAL A 78 8.23 7.27 -9.47
CA VAL A 78 9.60 7.10 -9.99
C VAL A 78 9.84 5.67 -10.52
N ALA A 79 9.14 4.65 -9.99
CA ALA A 79 9.14 3.31 -10.57
C ALA A 79 8.55 3.33 -12.00
N GLY A 80 7.46 4.07 -12.23
CA GLY A 80 6.89 4.31 -13.56
C GLY A 80 7.89 4.95 -14.53
N VAL A 81 8.61 5.99 -14.09
CA VAL A 81 9.69 6.62 -14.87
C VAL A 81 10.78 5.60 -15.24
N SER A 82 11.11 4.71 -14.31
CA SER A 82 12.09 3.64 -14.51
C SER A 82 11.61 2.62 -15.55
N VAL A 83 10.32 2.26 -15.53
CA VAL A 83 9.69 1.41 -16.55
C VAL A 83 9.75 2.09 -17.92
N ALA A 84 9.58 3.41 -18.00
CA ALA A 84 9.71 4.15 -19.26
C ALA A 84 11.10 3.97 -19.87
N PHE A 85 12.16 4.06 -19.06
CA PHE A 85 13.54 3.87 -19.53
C PHE A 85 13.83 2.43 -19.97
N LEU A 86 13.20 1.44 -19.34
CA LEU A 86 13.32 0.03 -19.72
C LEU A 86 12.51 -0.32 -20.98
N SER A 87 11.45 0.43 -21.27
CA SER A 87 10.46 0.18 -22.33
C SER A 87 10.53 1.18 -23.50
N GLY A 88 11.74 1.64 -23.86
CA GLY A 88 11.96 2.42 -25.10
C GLY A 88 11.91 3.94 -24.94
N ARG A 89 11.65 4.47 -23.74
CA ARG A 89 11.54 5.93 -23.48
C ARG A 89 10.59 6.55 -24.51
N ARG A 90 10.90 7.72 -25.09
CA ARG A 90 9.98 8.55 -25.89
C ARG A 90 9.08 7.79 -26.88
N ASP A 91 9.63 6.83 -27.62
CA ASP A 91 8.95 6.19 -28.76
C ASP A 91 8.17 4.92 -28.36
N GLY A 92 8.34 4.46 -27.13
CA GLY A 92 7.79 3.19 -26.65
C GLY A 92 8.40 1.96 -27.31
N VAL A 93 7.79 0.81 -27.03
CA VAL A 93 8.22 -0.49 -27.57
C VAL A 93 7.07 -1.21 -28.24
N HIS A 94 7.35 -1.77 -29.42
CA HIS A 94 6.41 -2.54 -30.22
C HIS A 94 7.02 -3.89 -30.62
N GLY A 95 6.18 -4.84 -31.03
CA GLY A 95 6.61 -6.17 -31.51
C GLY A 95 7.53 -6.91 -30.53
N ARG A 96 8.66 -7.43 -31.04
CA ARG A 96 9.63 -8.19 -30.22
C ARG A 96 10.28 -7.36 -29.11
N ALA A 97 10.53 -6.06 -29.34
CA ALA A 97 11.10 -5.20 -28.31
C ALA A 97 10.14 -5.04 -27.12
N ARG A 98 8.82 -5.00 -27.39
CA ARG A 98 7.78 -5.01 -26.37
C ARG A 98 7.79 -6.33 -25.61
N LEU A 99 7.77 -7.46 -26.32
CA LEU A 99 7.81 -8.78 -25.69
C LEU A 99 9.03 -8.96 -24.78
N ALA A 100 10.21 -8.51 -25.23
CA ALA A 100 11.44 -8.58 -24.44
C ALA A 100 11.38 -7.68 -23.19
N ALA A 101 10.86 -6.46 -23.32
CA ALA A 101 10.65 -5.58 -22.17
C ALA A 101 9.64 -6.17 -21.19
N SER A 102 8.53 -6.72 -21.70
CA SER A 102 7.50 -7.38 -20.91
C SER A 102 8.03 -8.60 -20.17
N ALA A 103 8.83 -9.46 -20.80
CA ALA A 103 9.43 -10.62 -20.15
C ALA A 103 10.36 -10.22 -18.99
N GLY A 104 11.21 -9.20 -19.19
CA GLY A 104 12.05 -8.69 -18.12
C GLY A 104 11.24 -8.09 -16.97
N LEU A 105 10.15 -7.37 -17.29
CA LEU A 105 9.29 -6.76 -16.27
C LEU A 105 8.45 -7.80 -15.51
N LEU A 106 8.01 -8.87 -16.18
CA LEU A 106 7.29 -9.99 -15.55
C LEU A 106 8.18 -10.76 -14.58
N VAL A 107 9.45 -11.00 -14.92
CA VAL A 107 10.42 -11.59 -14.00
C VAL A 107 10.66 -10.68 -12.79
N ARG A 108 10.82 -9.37 -13.04
CA ARG A 108 10.94 -8.39 -11.95
C ARG A 108 9.70 -8.39 -11.06
N ALA A 109 8.51 -8.46 -11.63
CA ALA A 109 7.25 -8.57 -10.90
C ALA A 109 7.23 -9.78 -9.98
N GLY A 110 7.56 -10.97 -10.51
CA GLY A 110 7.58 -12.21 -9.73
C GLY A 110 8.59 -12.19 -8.59
N VAL A 111 9.81 -11.71 -8.84
CA VAL A 111 10.86 -11.63 -7.79
C VAL A 111 10.49 -10.61 -6.71
N VAL A 112 9.97 -9.44 -7.10
CA VAL A 112 9.56 -8.40 -6.13
C VAL A 112 8.33 -8.84 -5.34
N LEU A 113 7.36 -9.51 -5.96
CA LEU A 113 6.20 -10.09 -5.27
C LEU A 113 6.66 -11.14 -4.25
N ALA A 114 7.49 -12.10 -4.66
CA ALA A 114 8.01 -13.13 -3.76
C ALA A 114 8.79 -12.53 -2.58
N LEU A 115 9.64 -11.54 -2.85
CA LEU A 115 10.35 -10.82 -1.80
C LEU A 115 9.40 -10.08 -0.87
N GLY A 116 8.35 -9.46 -1.40
CA GLY A 116 7.32 -8.80 -0.61
C GLY A 116 6.59 -9.76 0.31
N LEU A 117 6.18 -10.92 -0.19
CA LEU A 117 5.50 -11.95 0.61
C LEU A 117 6.43 -12.58 1.68
N VAL A 118 7.75 -12.60 1.45
CA VAL A 118 8.73 -13.01 2.46
C VAL A 118 8.93 -11.92 3.50
N VAL A 119 9.04 -10.66 3.09
CA VAL A 119 9.19 -9.52 4.01
C VAL A 119 7.92 -9.28 4.83
N GLY A 120 6.74 -9.59 4.28
CA GLY A 120 5.46 -9.50 4.97
C GLY A 120 5.38 -10.35 6.24
N THR A 121 6.21 -11.39 6.38
CA THR A 121 6.29 -12.17 7.64
C THR A 121 6.88 -11.35 8.80
N LEU A 122 7.42 -10.17 8.53
CA LEU A 122 7.95 -9.24 9.53
C LEU A 122 6.89 -8.23 10.01
N SER A 123 5.74 -8.12 9.32
CA SER A 123 4.67 -7.17 9.65
C SER A 123 4.21 -7.27 11.12
N PRO A 124 3.97 -8.47 11.67
CA PRO A 124 3.58 -8.60 13.09
C PRO A 124 4.66 -8.10 14.08
N LEU A 125 5.93 -8.01 13.65
CA LEU A 125 7.05 -7.60 14.50
C LEU A 125 7.36 -6.11 14.42
N ASN A 126 6.95 -5.43 13.35
CA ASN A 126 7.26 -4.02 13.13
C ASN A 126 6.04 -3.12 12.96
N GLY A 127 4.83 -3.67 12.81
CA GLY A 127 3.59 -2.92 12.64
C GLY A 127 3.50 -2.16 11.31
N ILE A 128 4.28 -2.54 10.29
CA ILE A 128 4.36 -1.82 9.02
C ILE A 128 3.79 -2.64 7.85
N TRP A 129 2.82 -2.06 7.14
CA TRP A 129 2.34 -2.62 5.87
C TRP A 129 3.29 -2.34 4.70
N GLY A 130 3.72 -3.41 4.04
CA GLY A 130 4.72 -3.42 3.00
C GLY A 130 4.14 -3.33 1.59
N ILE A 131 4.62 -2.36 0.81
CA ILE A 131 4.11 -2.09 -0.55
C ILE A 131 4.64 -3.06 -1.64
N LEU A 132 5.52 -4.01 -1.32
CA LEU A 132 6.22 -4.83 -2.32
C LEU A 132 5.32 -5.80 -3.11
N PRO A 133 4.37 -6.53 -2.47
CA PRO A 133 3.44 -7.38 -3.21
C PRO A 133 2.61 -6.59 -4.24
N VAL A 134 2.14 -5.41 -3.83
CA VAL A 134 1.44 -4.43 -4.67
C VAL A 134 2.32 -4.01 -5.87
N TYR A 135 3.62 -3.76 -5.66
CA TYR A 135 4.57 -3.47 -6.75
C TYR A 135 4.69 -4.59 -7.77
N GLY A 136 4.70 -5.84 -7.32
CA GLY A 136 4.69 -7.00 -8.18
C GLY A 136 3.50 -6.95 -9.14
N LEU A 137 2.30 -6.73 -8.61
CA LEU A 137 1.08 -6.68 -9.41
C LEU A 137 1.02 -5.46 -10.33
N LEU A 138 1.47 -4.29 -9.86
CA LEU A 138 1.61 -3.07 -10.67
C LEU A 138 2.48 -3.29 -11.91
N PHE A 139 3.60 -4.00 -11.78
CA PHE A 139 4.46 -4.35 -12.91
C PHE A 139 3.84 -5.33 -13.91
N VAL A 140 2.90 -6.16 -13.48
CA VAL A 140 2.10 -7.01 -14.39
C VAL A 140 1.05 -6.17 -15.12
N LEU A 141 0.32 -5.33 -14.40
CA LEU A 141 -0.78 -4.53 -14.97
C LEU A 141 -0.31 -3.43 -15.93
N VAL A 142 0.93 -2.98 -15.83
CA VAL A 142 1.50 -2.00 -16.76
C VAL A 142 1.92 -2.60 -18.10
N LEU A 143 2.07 -3.93 -18.20
CA LEU A 143 2.45 -4.63 -19.45
C LEU A 143 1.59 -4.28 -20.68
N PRO A 144 0.24 -4.26 -20.59
CA PRO A 144 -0.62 -3.83 -21.70
C PRO A 144 -0.39 -2.35 -22.10
N LEU A 145 0.05 -1.51 -21.16
CA LEU A 145 0.19 -0.07 -21.33
C LEU A 145 1.56 0.36 -21.88
N LEU A 146 2.55 -0.55 -21.98
CA LEU A 146 3.92 -0.22 -22.41
C LEU A 146 4.01 0.36 -23.84
N GLY A 147 3.05 0.05 -24.71
CA GLY A 147 2.99 0.59 -26.07
C GLY A 147 2.42 2.01 -26.15
N LEU A 148 1.78 2.51 -25.09
CA LEU A 148 1.05 3.77 -25.12
C LEU A 148 2.00 4.98 -25.08
N GLY A 149 1.56 6.06 -25.74
CA GLY A 149 2.21 7.36 -25.69
C GLY A 149 1.87 8.13 -24.40
N PRO A 150 2.58 9.23 -24.10
CA PRO A 150 2.41 9.99 -22.86
C PRO A 150 0.98 10.53 -22.66
N ARG A 151 0.29 10.94 -23.74
CA ARG A 151 -1.10 11.45 -23.65
C ARG A 151 -2.10 10.36 -23.28
N ALA A 152 -1.97 9.18 -23.89
CA ALA A 152 -2.83 8.05 -23.57
C ALA A 152 -2.60 7.56 -22.14
N LEU A 153 -1.33 7.53 -21.68
CA LEU A 153 -1.01 7.22 -20.30
C LEU A 153 -1.57 8.26 -19.32
N ALA A 154 -1.47 9.55 -19.64
CA ALA A 154 -2.09 10.61 -18.84
C ALA A 154 -3.63 10.48 -18.79
N ALA A 155 -4.28 10.08 -19.88
CA ALA A 155 -5.72 9.81 -19.89
C ALA A 155 -6.08 8.60 -19.01
N VAL A 156 -5.27 7.53 -19.04
CA VAL A 156 -5.42 6.38 -18.14
C VAL A 156 -5.25 6.80 -16.68
N THR A 157 -4.21 7.59 -16.36
CA THR A 157 -4.03 8.15 -15.01
C THR A 157 -5.25 8.95 -14.58
N ALA A 158 -5.75 9.87 -15.42
CA ALA A 158 -6.91 10.69 -15.10
C ALA A 158 -8.18 9.83 -14.89
N ALA A 159 -8.38 8.79 -15.71
CA ALA A 159 -9.48 7.86 -15.54
C ALA A 159 -9.38 7.09 -14.21
N ILE A 160 -8.19 6.64 -13.82
CA ILE A 160 -7.98 5.95 -12.54
C ILE A 160 -8.22 6.90 -11.36
N VAL A 161 -7.73 8.14 -11.42
CA VAL A 161 -7.94 9.14 -10.35
C VAL A 161 -9.44 9.46 -10.18
N ALA A 162 -10.20 9.48 -11.27
CA ALA A 162 -11.64 9.76 -11.22
C ALA A 162 -12.48 8.53 -10.80
N LEU A 163 -12.16 7.35 -11.32
CA LEU A 163 -13.01 6.16 -11.20
C LEU A 163 -12.53 5.18 -10.12
N GLY A 164 -11.22 5.14 -9.83
CA GLY A 164 -10.63 4.23 -8.85
C GLY A 164 -11.16 4.45 -7.44
N PRO A 165 -11.18 5.69 -6.90
CA PRO A 165 -11.74 5.96 -5.58
C PRO A 165 -13.23 5.65 -5.48
N VAL A 166 -14.00 5.90 -6.55
CA VAL A 166 -15.42 5.54 -6.62
C VAL A 166 -15.59 4.03 -6.59
N LEU A 167 -14.74 3.28 -7.31
CA LEU A 167 -14.74 1.82 -7.24
C LEU A 167 -14.47 1.35 -5.80
N LEU A 168 -13.42 1.88 -5.15
CA LEU A 168 -13.08 1.55 -3.77
C LEU A 168 -14.26 1.81 -2.81
N MET A 169 -14.92 2.96 -2.95
CA MET A 169 -16.12 3.33 -2.20
C MET A 169 -17.30 2.38 -2.43
N THR A 170 -17.50 1.89 -3.66
CA THR A 170 -18.58 0.91 -3.93
C THR A 170 -18.25 -0.49 -3.42
N THR A 171 -16.96 -0.82 -3.30
CA THR A 171 -16.50 -2.14 -2.82
C THR A 171 -16.36 -2.20 -1.30
N SER A 172 -16.09 -1.08 -0.62
CA SER A 172 -16.09 -1.00 0.84
C SER A 172 -17.47 -1.30 1.43
N ALA A 173 -18.54 -0.89 0.75
CA ALA A 173 -19.92 -1.19 1.13
C ALA A 173 -20.33 -2.67 0.92
N ALA A 174 -19.49 -3.49 0.28
CA ALA A 174 -19.82 -4.86 -0.08
C ALA A 174 -19.30 -5.92 0.92
N GLU A 175 -18.75 -5.48 2.07
CA GLU A 175 -18.17 -6.36 3.10
C GLU A 175 -17.28 -7.47 2.51
N LEU A 176 -16.48 -7.11 1.50
CA LEU A 176 -15.50 -8.03 0.96
C LEU A 176 -14.61 -8.50 2.10
N PRO A 177 -14.17 -9.78 2.12
CA PRO A 177 -13.33 -10.31 3.20
C PRO A 177 -12.24 -9.31 3.51
N LEU A 178 -12.31 -8.74 4.73
CA LEU A 178 -11.34 -7.76 5.17
C LEU A 178 -9.97 -8.39 5.00
N ALA A 179 -9.05 -7.60 4.45
CA ALA A 179 -7.65 -7.91 4.55
C ALA A 179 -7.38 -8.26 6.02
N GLY A 180 -6.74 -9.39 6.30
CA GLY A 180 -6.22 -9.62 7.64
C GLY A 180 -5.38 -8.41 8.06
N GLU A 181 -5.32 -8.13 9.36
CA GLU A 181 -4.60 -6.96 9.90
C GLU A 181 -3.12 -6.94 9.48
N ASP A 182 -2.59 -8.11 9.10
CA ASP A 182 -1.23 -8.31 8.64
C ASP A 182 -1.02 -8.25 7.12
N ASP A 183 0.22 -7.92 6.73
CA ASP A 183 0.68 -8.06 5.36
C ASP A 183 0.53 -9.49 4.82
N PRO A 184 0.21 -9.64 3.53
CA PRO A 184 0.15 -10.95 2.91
C PRO A 184 1.50 -11.64 2.88
N THR A 185 1.50 -12.93 3.25
CA THR A 185 2.69 -13.78 3.29
C THR A 185 2.63 -14.90 2.24
N LEU A 186 3.70 -15.69 2.13
CA LEU A 186 3.67 -16.91 1.28
C LEU A 186 2.54 -17.87 1.71
N VAL A 187 2.23 -17.94 3.00
CA VAL A 187 1.14 -18.79 3.51
C VAL A 187 -0.21 -18.30 2.99
N THR A 188 -0.46 -16.98 3.00
CA THR A 188 -1.69 -16.40 2.45
C THR A 188 -1.86 -16.73 0.96
N LEU A 189 -0.78 -16.67 0.17
CA LEU A 189 -0.80 -17.06 -1.25
C LEU A 189 -1.18 -18.53 -1.45
N LEU A 190 -0.76 -19.42 -0.55
CA LEU A 190 -1.05 -20.86 -0.66
C LEU A 190 -2.47 -21.20 -0.20
N LEU A 191 -2.93 -20.59 0.89
CA LEU A 191 -4.22 -20.90 1.51
C LEU A 191 -5.39 -20.18 0.85
N ASP A 192 -5.21 -18.91 0.49
CA ASP A 192 -6.24 -18.09 -0.12
C ASP A 192 -5.67 -17.16 -1.21
N PRO A 193 -5.31 -17.71 -2.40
CA PRO A 193 -4.79 -16.92 -3.51
C PRO A 193 -5.81 -15.91 -4.06
N LEU A 194 -7.11 -16.15 -3.89
CA LEU A 194 -8.15 -15.24 -4.37
C LEU A 194 -8.34 -14.08 -3.40
N GLY A 195 -8.40 -14.34 -2.10
CA GLY A 195 -8.42 -13.30 -1.06
C GLY A 195 -7.19 -12.42 -1.14
N LEU A 196 -6.00 -12.99 -1.34
CA LEU A 196 -4.78 -12.21 -1.61
C LEU A 196 -4.95 -11.28 -2.81
N LEU A 197 -5.53 -11.75 -3.91
CA LEU A 197 -5.72 -10.93 -5.10
C LEU A 197 -6.71 -9.79 -4.82
N VAL A 198 -7.79 -10.05 -4.09
CA VAL A 198 -8.76 -9.02 -3.67
C VAL A 198 -8.12 -8.00 -2.72
N GLN A 199 -7.34 -8.47 -1.73
CA GLN A 199 -6.56 -7.63 -0.82
C GLN A 199 -5.62 -6.71 -1.60
N LEU A 200 -4.83 -7.23 -2.52
CA LEU A 200 -3.90 -6.40 -3.28
C LEU A 200 -4.60 -5.45 -4.25
N LEU A 201 -5.75 -5.82 -4.83
CA LEU A 201 -6.44 -5.00 -5.81
C LEU A 201 -7.31 -3.90 -5.19
N LEU A 202 -8.00 -4.20 -4.10
CA LEU A 202 -9.16 -3.44 -3.62
C LEU A 202 -9.08 -3.08 -2.12
N SER A 203 -8.80 -4.03 -1.23
CA SER A 203 -9.04 -3.83 0.22
C SER A 203 -7.79 -3.58 1.08
N GLY A 204 -6.57 -3.86 0.59
CA GLY A 204 -5.34 -3.66 1.35
C GLY A 204 -4.89 -2.19 1.42
N ALA A 205 -3.90 -1.90 2.27
CA ALA A 205 -3.38 -0.54 2.52
C ALA A 205 -2.93 0.24 1.26
N TYR A 206 -2.59 -0.47 0.17
CA TYR A 206 -2.16 0.13 -1.09
C TYR A 206 -2.89 -0.49 -2.28
N PRO A 207 -4.20 -0.22 -2.48
CA PRO A 207 -4.99 -0.87 -3.51
C PRO A 207 -4.41 -0.62 -4.90
N VAL A 208 -4.04 -1.69 -5.60
CA VAL A 208 -3.37 -1.61 -6.90
C VAL A 208 -4.20 -0.82 -7.92
N VAL A 209 -5.53 -0.84 -7.82
CA VAL A 209 -6.41 -0.12 -8.74
C VAL A 209 -6.13 1.39 -8.75
N VAL A 210 -5.90 2.01 -7.59
CA VAL A 210 -5.56 3.44 -7.51
C VAL A 210 -4.05 3.67 -7.65
N TYR A 211 -3.20 2.78 -7.13
CA TYR A 211 -1.75 2.93 -7.22
C TYR A 211 -1.22 2.84 -8.66
N LEU A 212 -1.98 2.22 -9.56
CA LEU A 212 -1.69 2.22 -10.98
C LEU A 212 -1.70 3.64 -11.58
N ALA A 213 -2.42 4.60 -10.97
CA ALA A 213 -2.35 6.02 -11.36
C ALA A 213 -0.93 6.56 -11.21
N TYR A 214 -0.26 6.35 -10.07
CA TYR A 214 1.11 6.81 -9.84
C TYR A 214 2.09 6.20 -10.85
N LEU A 215 1.98 4.89 -11.07
CA LEU A 215 2.87 4.18 -11.99
C LEU A 215 2.66 4.65 -13.44
N THR A 216 1.42 4.82 -13.88
CA THR A 216 1.10 5.27 -15.25
C THR A 216 1.46 6.74 -15.47
N ALA A 217 1.28 7.60 -14.47
CA ALA A 217 1.74 8.99 -14.49
C ALA A 217 3.26 9.07 -14.61
N GLY A 218 3.96 8.28 -13.80
CA GLY A 218 5.41 8.15 -13.84
C GLY A 218 5.91 7.63 -15.20
N LEU A 219 5.22 6.64 -15.76
CA LEU A 219 5.51 6.12 -17.09
C LEU A 219 5.33 7.22 -18.14
N ALA A 220 4.23 7.98 -18.10
CA ALA A 220 3.97 9.10 -19.00
C ALA A 220 5.08 10.16 -18.92
N VAL A 221 5.49 10.55 -17.69
CA VAL A 221 6.55 11.53 -17.45
C VAL A 221 7.92 11.01 -17.90
N GLY A 222 8.22 9.72 -17.69
CA GLY A 222 9.45 9.10 -18.17
C GLY A 222 9.56 9.01 -19.69
N ARG A 223 8.46 9.19 -20.43
CA ARG A 223 8.43 9.35 -21.89
C ARG A 223 8.76 10.77 -22.34
N LEU A 224 8.78 11.76 -21.45
CA LEU A 224 9.15 13.14 -21.76
C LEU A 224 10.68 13.31 -21.79
N ASP A 225 11.13 14.48 -22.25
CA ASP A 225 12.53 14.85 -22.21
C ASP A 225 12.97 15.33 -20.82
N LEU A 226 13.26 14.41 -19.91
CA LEU A 226 13.73 14.73 -18.56
C LEU A 226 15.14 15.37 -18.53
N SER A 227 15.86 15.42 -19.65
CA SER A 227 17.12 16.19 -19.72
C SER A 227 16.86 17.70 -19.86
N SER A 228 15.68 18.09 -20.36
CA SER A 228 15.30 19.48 -20.58
C SER A 228 14.99 20.22 -19.26
N GLY A 229 15.57 21.41 -19.11
CA GLY A 229 15.28 22.28 -17.96
C GLY A 229 13.84 22.74 -17.90
N ARG A 230 13.24 22.93 -19.08
CA ARG A 230 11.84 23.30 -19.21
C ARG A 230 10.90 22.22 -18.70
N VAL A 231 11.14 20.95 -19.04
CA VAL A 231 10.32 19.83 -18.56
C VAL A 231 10.46 19.70 -17.04
N ALA A 232 11.68 19.79 -16.51
CA ALA A 232 11.90 19.75 -15.06
C ALA A 232 11.20 20.92 -14.32
N GLY A 233 11.21 22.13 -14.90
CA GLY A 233 10.48 23.29 -14.37
C GLY A 233 8.96 23.11 -14.42
N TRP A 234 8.42 22.53 -15.49
CA TRP A 234 6.99 22.20 -15.56
C TRP A 234 6.56 21.12 -14.58
N LEU A 235 7.41 20.10 -14.35
CA LEU A 235 7.16 19.09 -13.32
C LEU A 235 7.14 19.72 -11.93
N LEU A 236 8.08 20.63 -11.64
CA LEU A 236 8.12 21.37 -10.38
C LEU A 236 6.89 22.27 -10.20
N GLY A 237 6.70 23.23 -11.11
CA GLY A 237 5.63 24.23 -11.00
C GLY A 237 4.23 23.63 -11.18
N GLY A 238 4.05 22.77 -12.18
CA GLY A 238 2.77 22.09 -12.43
C GLY A 238 2.43 21.07 -11.34
N GLY A 239 3.41 20.34 -10.83
CA GLY A 239 3.23 19.42 -9.70
C GLY A 239 2.81 20.16 -8.43
N LEU A 240 3.48 21.26 -8.10
CA LEU A 240 3.13 22.10 -6.94
C LEU A 240 1.74 22.72 -7.10
N ALA A 241 1.42 23.25 -8.28
CA ALA A 241 0.09 23.80 -8.57
C ALA A 241 -1.00 22.74 -8.40
N LEU A 242 -0.78 21.51 -8.90
CA LEU A 242 -1.72 20.41 -8.72
C LEU A 242 -1.90 20.05 -7.24
N ALA A 243 -0.80 19.95 -6.49
CA ALA A 243 -0.82 19.60 -5.08
C ALA A 243 -1.57 20.62 -4.22
N VAL A 244 -1.30 21.91 -4.45
CA VAL A 244 -1.97 23.02 -3.75
C VAL A 244 -3.44 23.08 -4.13
N THR A 245 -3.77 22.94 -5.42
CA THR A 245 -5.17 22.99 -5.88
C THR A 245 -5.98 21.84 -5.30
N ALA A 246 -5.43 20.62 -5.25
CA ALA A 246 -6.10 19.48 -4.61
C ALA A 246 -6.40 19.76 -3.14
N ARG A 247 -5.44 20.32 -2.39
CA ARG A 247 -5.64 20.68 -0.98
C ARG A 247 -6.66 21.80 -0.80
N ALA A 248 -6.65 22.80 -1.68
CA ALA A 248 -7.61 23.90 -1.67
C ALA A 248 -9.05 23.42 -1.98
N VAL A 249 -9.20 22.48 -2.92
CA VAL A 249 -10.49 21.85 -3.22
C VAL A 249 -11.00 21.05 -2.02
N SER A 250 -10.12 20.28 -1.37
CA SER A 250 -10.45 19.55 -0.14
C SER A 250 -10.94 20.48 0.96
N TRP A 251 -10.17 21.53 1.26
CA TRP A 251 -10.54 22.55 2.24
C TRP A 251 -11.90 23.19 1.91
N TYR A 252 -12.15 23.54 0.65
CA TYR A 252 -13.43 24.11 0.25
C TYR A 252 -14.59 23.14 0.45
N LEU A 253 -14.44 21.87 0.04
CA LEU A 253 -15.49 20.85 0.18
C LEU A 253 -15.75 20.48 1.65
N LEU A 254 -14.71 20.38 2.46
CA LEU A 254 -14.80 19.91 3.83
C LEU A 254 -15.14 21.03 4.82
N ASP A 255 -14.43 22.15 4.77
CA ASP A 255 -14.58 23.25 5.72
C ASP A 255 -15.64 24.27 5.30
N VAL A 256 -15.72 24.61 4.00
CA VAL A 256 -16.65 25.67 3.53
C VAL A 256 -18.04 25.14 3.22
N LEU A 257 -18.14 23.95 2.60
CA LEU A 257 -19.43 23.31 2.30
C LEU A 257 -19.96 22.42 3.43
N GLY A 258 -19.24 22.32 4.56
CA GLY A 258 -19.64 21.55 5.74
C GLY A 258 -19.52 20.04 5.58
N GLY A 259 -18.69 19.57 4.65
CA GLY A 259 -18.45 18.14 4.44
C GLY A 259 -17.83 17.46 5.67
N LEU A 260 -16.91 18.14 6.35
CA LEU A 260 -16.30 17.61 7.57
C LEU A 260 -17.32 17.49 8.70
N ASP A 261 -18.14 18.51 8.92
CA ASP A 261 -19.21 18.48 9.92
C ASP A 261 -20.24 17.38 9.65
N ALA A 262 -20.50 17.07 8.37
CA ALA A 262 -21.36 15.96 7.99
C ALA A 262 -20.73 14.59 8.32
N LEU A 263 -19.42 14.45 8.11
CA LEU A 263 -18.68 13.23 8.45
C LEU A 263 -18.57 13.03 9.98
N VAL A 264 -18.22 14.08 10.73
CA VAL A 264 -18.11 14.03 12.19
C VAL A 264 -19.44 13.71 12.85
N ARG A 265 -20.56 14.28 12.36
CA ARG A 265 -21.88 13.90 12.87
C ARG A 265 -22.28 12.47 12.51
N GLY A 266 -21.78 11.97 11.39
CA GLY A 266 -22.03 10.60 10.92
C GLY A 266 -21.18 9.54 11.61
N SER A 267 -20.07 9.91 12.25
CA SER A 267 -19.17 8.96 12.92
C SER A 267 -19.68 8.54 14.30
N GLY A 268 -20.59 9.30 14.92
CA GLY A 268 -21.10 9.00 16.27
C GLY A 268 -20.07 9.19 17.39
N ALA A 269 -18.94 9.84 17.10
CA ALA A 269 -17.86 10.04 18.08
C ALA A 269 -18.23 11.08 19.14
N ASP A 270 -17.88 10.80 20.41
CA ASP A 270 -18.15 11.68 21.55
C ASP A 270 -17.32 12.97 21.55
N ASP A 271 -16.12 12.92 20.96
CA ASP A 271 -15.25 14.09 20.75
C ASP A 271 -15.20 14.48 19.26
N PRO A 272 -15.93 15.52 18.85
CA PRO A 272 -15.93 16.02 17.48
C PRO A 272 -14.56 16.48 16.99
N ALA A 273 -13.71 17.02 17.88
CA ALA A 273 -12.39 17.53 17.51
C ALA A 273 -11.44 16.38 17.22
N ARG A 274 -11.43 15.35 18.07
CA ARG A 274 -10.67 14.11 17.85
C ARG A 274 -11.14 13.40 16.57
N ALA A 275 -12.45 13.29 16.36
CA ALA A 275 -13.01 12.69 15.15
C ALA A 275 -12.59 13.43 13.87
N ALA A 276 -12.60 14.76 13.89
CA ALA A 276 -12.12 15.56 12.77
C ALA A 276 -10.64 15.30 12.49
N THR A 277 -9.80 15.23 13.52
CA THR A 277 -8.37 14.93 13.38
C THR A 277 -8.14 13.53 12.81
N THR A 278 -8.84 12.52 13.32
CA THR A 278 -8.84 11.15 12.77
C THR A 278 -9.21 11.14 11.30
N LEU A 279 -10.33 11.74 10.90
CA LEU A 279 -10.77 11.77 9.51
C LEU A 279 -9.76 12.45 8.57
N LEU A 280 -9.01 13.44 9.07
CA LEU A 280 -8.07 14.23 8.27
C LEU A 280 -6.66 13.65 8.19
N TRP A 281 -6.28 12.73 9.08
CA TRP A 281 -4.90 12.26 9.22
C TRP A 281 -4.73 10.75 9.34
N GLU A 282 -5.77 10.03 9.75
CA GLU A 282 -5.73 8.59 9.90
C GLU A 282 -5.85 7.89 8.54
N GLU A 283 -5.09 6.80 8.40
CA GLU A 283 -4.93 6.10 7.13
C GLU A 283 -6.09 5.12 6.87
N ASN A 284 -6.34 4.78 5.60
CA ASN A 284 -7.25 3.69 5.19
C ASN A 284 -8.69 3.76 5.75
N GLN A 285 -9.22 4.97 5.95
CA GLN A 285 -10.60 5.18 6.37
C GLN A 285 -11.60 4.54 5.39
N PRO A 286 -12.64 3.82 5.88
CA PRO A 286 -13.64 3.21 5.00
C PRO A 286 -14.41 4.29 4.25
N LEU A 287 -14.40 4.21 2.92
CA LEU A 287 -15.11 5.15 2.06
C LEU A 287 -16.62 4.82 2.05
N THR A 288 -17.39 5.36 2.99
CA THR A 288 -18.82 5.06 3.16
C THR A 288 -19.75 6.20 2.72
N SER A 289 -19.21 7.40 2.52
CA SER A 289 -19.96 8.60 2.12
C SER A 289 -19.22 9.39 1.05
N TRP A 290 -19.96 10.10 0.19
CA TRP A 290 -19.41 10.92 -0.88
C TRP A 290 -18.47 12.01 -0.37
N TRP A 291 -18.69 12.50 0.86
CA TRP A 291 -17.79 13.45 1.51
C TRP A 291 -16.40 12.87 1.79
N HIS A 292 -16.28 11.55 1.95
CA HIS A 292 -14.96 10.91 2.12
C HIS A 292 -14.08 11.08 0.89
N LEU A 293 -14.64 11.22 -0.32
CA LEU A 293 -13.86 11.47 -1.54
C LEU A 293 -13.16 12.84 -1.53
N ALA A 294 -13.51 13.73 -0.60
CA ALA A 294 -12.82 15.00 -0.41
C ALA A 294 -11.71 14.94 0.64
N LEU A 295 -11.55 13.82 1.37
CA LEU A 295 -10.57 13.70 2.44
C LEU A 295 -9.14 13.81 1.90
N PRO A 296 -8.28 14.61 2.54
CA PRO A 296 -6.88 14.78 2.17
C PRO A 296 -5.94 13.84 2.94
N ALA A 297 -6.51 12.92 3.73
CA ALA A 297 -5.74 12.09 4.65
C ALA A 297 -4.74 11.22 3.89
N PRO A 298 -3.54 10.99 4.46
CA PRO A 298 -2.55 10.08 3.87
C PRO A 298 -3.17 8.72 3.60
N HIS A 299 -2.93 8.15 2.42
CA HIS A 299 -3.43 6.81 2.07
C HIS A 299 -4.96 6.67 2.17
N SER A 300 -5.71 7.78 2.07
CA SER A 300 -7.18 7.74 1.98
C SER A 300 -7.68 7.29 0.61
N HIS A 301 -6.78 7.26 -0.39
CA HIS A 301 -7.06 6.81 -1.75
C HIS A 301 -8.15 7.62 -2.45
N THR A 302 -8.43 8.84 -1.99
CA THR A 302 -9.43 9.74 -2.54
C THR A 302 -8.90 10.47 -3.77
N PRO A 303 -9.76 11.03 -4.65
CA PRO A 303 -9.29 11.86 -5.76
C PRO A 303 -8.41 13.03 -5.29
N VAL A 304 -8.74 13.65 -4.14
CA VAL A 304 -7.95 14.72 -3.53
C VAL A 304 -6.55 14.24 -3.16
N ASP A 305 -6.46 13.13 -2.41
CA ASP A 305 -5.18 12.56 -1.98
C ASP A 305 -4.32 12.16 -3.19
N LEU A 306 -4.91 11.42 -4.14
CA LEU A 306 -4.22 10.99 -5.36
C LEU A 306 -3.65 12.18 -6.15
N LEU A 307 -4.43 13.25 -6.35
CA LEU A 307 -3.96 14.45 -7.05
C LEU A 307 -2.89 15.20 -6.24
N HIS A 308 -3.06 15.29 -4.92
CA HIS A 308 -2.11 15.96 -4.04
C HIS A 308 -0.74 15.29 -4.06
N THR A 309 -0.72 13.96 -3.90
CA THR A 309 0.51 13.17 -3.86
C THR A 309 1.12 12.95 -5.26
N LEU A 310 0.32 12.86 -6.33
CA LEU A 310 0.83 12.91 -7.73
C LEU A 310 1.53 14.23 -8.03
N GLY A 311 0.92 15.35 -7.61
CA GLY A 311 1.49 16.67 -7.72
C GLY A 311 2.81 16.79 -6.95
N SER A 312 2.81 16.31 -5.71
CA SER A 312 3.99 16.26 -4.84
C SER A 312 5.12 15.42 -5.45
N ALA A 313 4.82 14.21 -5.94
CA ALA A 313 5.79 13.32 -6.59
C ALA A 313 6.39 13.95 -7.85
N SER A 314 5.56 14.62 -8.67
CA SER A 314 5.99 15.36 -9.85
C SER A 314 6.91 16.53 -9.46
N ALA A 315 6.56 17.25 -8.40
CA ALA A 315 7.35 18.36 -7.88
C ALA A 315 8.71 17.90 -7.35
N VAL A 316 8.74 16.81 -6.56
CA VAL A 316 9.97 16.20 -6.04
C VAL A 316 10.89 15.76 -7.18
N LEU A 317 10.33 15.13 -8.23
CA LEU A 317 11.12 14.77 -9.42
C LEU A 317 11.65 16.01 -10.15
N GLY A 318 10.81 17.02 -10.38
CA GLY A 318 11.19 18.28 -11.03
C GLY A 318 12.32 19.01 -10.28
N ALA A 319 12.17 19.16 -8.97
CA ALA A 319 13.19 19.72 -8.08
C ALA A 319 14.48 18.90 -8.13
N SER A 320 14.40 17.58 -8.01
CA SER A 320 15.57 16.70 -8.05
C SER A 320 16.33 16.81 -9.37
N LEU A 321 15.63 16.95 -10.50
CA LEU A 321 16.23 17.15 -11.82
C LEU A 321 16.87 18.54 -11.98
N LEU A 322 16.27 19.59 -11.42
CA LEU A 322 16.81 20.96 -11.45
C LEU A 322 18.05 21.09 -10.55
N LEU A 323 17.93 20.65 -9.29
CA LEU A 323 18.99 20.71 -8.29
C LEU A 323 20.23 19.90 -8.71
N SER A 324 20.02 18.74 -9.35
CA SER A 324 21.12 17.92 -9.87
C SER A 324 21.90 18.55 -11.03
N ARG A 325 21.43 19.68 -11.60
CA ARG A 325 22.21 20.43 -12.60
C ARG A 325 23.30 21.31 -11.98
N VAL A 326 23.17 21.65 -10.71
CA VAL A 326 24.13 22.49 -10.00
C VAL A 326 25.23 21.59 -9.40
N PRO A 327 26.51 21.69 -9.81
CA PRO A 327 27.54 20.73 -9.44
C PRO A 327 27.76 20.56 -7.92
N ILE A 328 27.74 21.68 -7.18
CA ILE A 328 27.90 21.66 -5.72
C ILE A 328 26.73 20.94 -5.03
N VAL A 329 25.50 21.22 -5.47
CA VAL A 329 24.28 20.60 -4.94
C VAL A 329 24.24 19.12 -5.30
N TRP A 330 24.62 18.76 -6.53
CA TRP A 330 24.75 17.36 -6.94
C TRP A 330 25.70 16.57 -6.02
N ARG A 331 26.85 17.15 -5.66
CA ARG A 331 27.80 16.49 -4.75
C ARG A 331 27.15 16.20 -3.39
N MET A 332 26.36 17.14 -2.87
CA MET A 332 25.59 16.95 -1.62
C MET A 332 24.47 15.91 -1.76
N LEU A 333 23.79 15.84 -2.91
CA LEU A 333 22.72 14.88 -3.18
C LEU A 333 23.24 13.48 -3.60
N SER A 334 24.55 13.33 -3.81
CA SER A 334 25.14 12.08 -4.27
C SER A 334 24.95 10.86 -3.34
N PRO A 335 24.89 11.00 -1.99
CA PRO A 335 24.51 9.90 -1.09
C PRO A 335 23.04 9.52 -1.27
N LEU A 336 22.17 10.50 -1.47
CA LEU A 336 20.75 10.27 -1.69
C LEU A 336 20.50 9.54 -3.02
N ALA A 337 21.23 9.93 -4.07
CA ALA A 337 21.25 9.18 -5.33
C ALA A 337 21.83 7.76 -5.18
N ALA A 338 22.75 7.54 -4.23
CA ALA A 338 23.29 6.21 -3.95
C ALA A 338 22.21 5.33 -3.33
N ALA A 339 21.58 5.81 -2.25
CA ALA A 339 20.47 5.14 -1.59
C ALA A 339 19.31 4.87 -2.57
N GLY A 340 18.93 5.86 -3.37
CA GLY A 340 17.89 5.70 -4.40
C GLY A 340 18.25 4.73 -5.53
N SER A 341 19.54 4.54 -5.83
CA SER A 341 19.98 3.49 -6.77
C SER A 341 19.93 2.07 -6.18
N MET A 342 19.78 1.96 -4.86
CA MET A 342 19.69 0.75 -4.05
C MET A 342 18.41 0.72 -3.21
N ALA A 343 17.33 1.29 -3.75
CA ALA A 343 16.11 1.54 -2.98
C ALA A 343 15.44 0.26 -2.46
N LEU A 344 15.50 -0.86 -3.18
CA LEU A 344 14.94 -2.13 -2.72
C LEU A 344 15.75 -2.70 -1.56
N THR A 345 17.09 -2.62 -1.65
CA THR A 345 17.99 -3.02 -0.56
C THR A 345 17.74 -2.18 0.69
N VAL A 346 17.72 -0.85 0.56
CA VAL A 346 17.47 0.06 1.69
C VAL A 346 16.07 -0.16 2.26
N TYR A 347 15.07 -0.35 1.39
CA TYR A 347 13.70 -0.63 1.81
C TYR A 347 13.61 -1.92 2.63
N CYS A 348 14.12 -3.06 2.14
CA CYS A 348 14.05 -4.28 2.93
C CYS A 348 14.91 -4.21 4.20
N ALA A 349 16.06 -3.54 4.16
CA ALA A 349 16.94 -3.42 5.31
C ALA A 349 16.32 -2.63 6.47
N HIS A 350 15.59 -1.53 6.20
CA HIS A 350 14.95 -0.78 7.28
C HIS A 350 13.78 -1.54 7.91
N LEU A 351 13.00 -2.31 7.14
CA LEU A 351 11.94 -3.15 7.69
C LEU A 351 12.49 -4.27 8.57
N VAL A 352 13.62 -4.88 8.17
CA VAL A 352 14.33 -5.87 8.98
C VAL A 352 14.83 -5.24 10.27
N LEU A 353 15.40 -4.02 10.22
CA LEU A 353 15.87 -3.35 11.42
C LEU A 353 14.71 -2.97 12.36
N LEU A 354 13.60 -2.45 11.84
CA LEU A 354 12.40 -2.17 12.64
C LEU A 354 11.89 -3.43 13.35
N ALA A 355 11.86 -4.56 12.65
CA ALA A 355 11.43 -5.84 13.22
C ALA A 355 12.34 -6.38 14.34
N THR A 356 13.52 -5.80 14.57
CA THR A 356 14.37 -6.16 15.71
C THR A 356 13.96 -5.50 17.02
N GLY A 357 13.13 -4.44 16.98
CA GLY A 357 12.77 -3.62 18.14
C GLY A 357 13.94 -2.80 18.72
N ILE A 358 15.11 -2.80 18.09
CA ILE A 358 16.28 -2.03 18.55
C ILE A 358 15.94 -0.53 18.50
N TRP A 359 16.13 0.15 19.63
CA TRP A 359 15.81 1.59 19.81
C TRP A 359 14.33 1.94 19.59
N ALA A 360 13.41 1.00 19.85
CA ALA A 360 11.97 1.30 19.82
C ALA A 360 11.59 2.46 20.76
N ASP A 361 12.25 2.58 21.91
CA ASP A 361 12.02 3.65 22.90
C ASP A 361 12.61 5.02 22.49
N ASP A 362 13.47 5.07 21.46
CA ASP A 362 14.02 6.31 20.91
C ASP A 362 13.85 6.38 19.37
N PRO A 363 12.63 6.75 18.91
CA PRO A 363 12.30 6.91 17.49
C PRO A 363 13.25 7.83 16.73
N THR A 364 13.79 8.87 17.39
CA THR A 364 14.67 9.86 16.75
C THR A 364 16.04 9.27 16.49
N LEU A 365 16.59 8.54 17.47
CA LEU A 365 17.84 7.80 17.30
C LEU A 365 17.69 6.71 16.24
N LEU A 366 16.59 5.96 16.27
CA LEU A 366 16.29 4.92 15.29
C LEU A 366 16.24 5.47 13.87
N PHE A 367 15.46 6.54 13.64
CA PHE A 367 15.38 7.22 12.35
C PHE A 367 16.74 7.74 11.89
N THR A 368 17.49 8.43 12.76
CA THR A 368 18.78 9.01 12.39
C THR A 368 19.81 7.93 12.06
N ALA A 369 19.86 6.84 12.83
CA ALA A 369 20.70 5.67 12.54
C ALA A 369 20.36 5.03 11.19
N MET A 370 19.07 4.83 10.90
CA MET A 370 18.62 4.30 9.60
C MET A 370 18.94 5.23 8.44
N ALA A 371 18.65 6.53 8.58
CA ALA A 371 18.87 7.51 7.53
C ALA A 371 20.38 7.65 7.22
N VAL A 372 21.21 7.84 8.25
CA VAL A 372 22.66 7.96 8.08
C VAL A 372 23.26 6.65 7.57
N GLY A 373 22.85 5.51 8.15
CA GLY A 373 23.27 4.18 7.72
C GLY A 373 22.91 3.88 6.27
N ALA A 374 21.70 4.21 5.83
CA ALA A 374 21.26 4.05 4.45
C ALA A 374 22.07 4.93 3.49
N LEU A 375 22.30 6.20 3.83
CA LEU A 375 23.04 7.14 2.98
C LEU A 375 24.53 6.78 2.86
N LEU A 376 25.20 6.57 3.99
CA LEU A 376 26.63 6.24 4.01
C LEU A 376 26.87 4.81 3.51
N GLY A 377 26.05 3.86 3.96
CA GLY A 377 26.13 2.45 3.55
C GLY A 377 25.90 2.29 2.06
N ALA A 378 24.87 2.93 1.47
CA ALA A 378 24.65 2.87 0.04
C ALA A 378 25.76 3.57 -0.75
N LEU A 379 26.32 4.67 -0.24
CA LEU A 379 27.43 5.37 -0.87
C LEU A 379 28.69 4.49 -0.89
N LEU A 380 29.05 3.92 0.26
CA LEU A 380 30.18 3.00 0.39
C LEU A 380 30.00 1.74 -0.47
N TRP A 381 28.82 1.10 -0.41
CA TRP A 381 28.51 -0.08 -1.23
C TRP A 381 28.60 0.23 -2.72
N ARG A 382 28.11 1.40 -3.15
CA ARG A 382 28.18 1.82 -4.55
C ARG A 382 29.62 1.96 -5.01
N HIS A 383 30.50 2.46 -4.15
CA HIS A 383 31.93 2.59 -4.44
C HIS A 383 32.67 1.26 -4.47
N LEU A 384 32.31 0.31 -3.59
CA LEU A 384 33.03 -0.96 -3.46
C LEU A 384 32.47 -2.08 -4.37
N LEU A 385 31.15 -2.23 -4.43
CA LEU A 385 30.46 -3.41 -4.99
C LEU A 385 29.49 -3.06 -6.14
N GLY A 386 29.29 -1.77 -6.41
CA GLY A 386 28.49 -1.27 -7.52
C GLY A 386 26.99 -1.31 -7.24
N GLN A 387 26.25 -2.21 -7.89
CA GLN A 387 24.80 -2.33 -7.71
C GLN A 387 24.44 -2.99 -6.36
N GLY A 388 23.34 -2.57 -5.74
CA GLY A 388 22.85 -3.14 -4.48
C GLY A 388 22.45 -4.63 -4.61
N PRO A 389 22.50 -5.40 -3.52
CA PRO A 389 22.34 -6.84 -3.52
C PRO A 389 20.94 -7.28 -4.00
N LEU A 390 19.86 -6.71 -3.45
CA LEU A 390 18.50 -7.07 -3.86
C LEU A 390 18.18 -6.53 -5.26
N GLU A 391 18.77 -5.41 -5.66
CA GLU A 391 18.67 -4.94 -7.04
C GLU A 391 19.36 -5.88 -8.02
N LYS A 392 20.50 -6.50 -7.64
CA LYS A 392 21.18 -7.52 -8.45
C LYS A 392 20.33 -8.78 -8.55
N LEU A 393 19.73 -9.23 -7.44
CA LEU A 393 18.81 -10.38 -7.39
C LEU A 393 17.67 -10.23 -8.40
N VAL A 394 17.15 -9.01 -8.56
CA VAL A 394 16.09 -8.70 -9.53
C VAL A 394 16.65 -8.50 -10.94
N SER A 395 17.74 -7.75 -11.09
CA SER A 395 18.20 -7.28 -12.41
C SER A 395 18.82 -8.39 -13.25
N VAL A 396 19.51 -9.36 -12.64
CA VAL A 396 20.17 -10.47 -13.34
C VAL A 396 19.15 -11.34 -14.08
N PRO A 397 18.15 -11.95 -13.43
CA PRO A 397 17.18 -12.80 -14.13
C PRO A 397 16.30 -11.99 -15.09
N ALA A 398 15.92 -10.76 -14.73
CA ALA A 398 15.13 -9.89 -15.62
C ALA A 398 15.89 -9.55 -16.92
N THR A 399 17.19 -9.29 -16.82
CA THR A 399 18.03 -9.00 -18.00
C THR A 399 18.24 -10.26 -18.84
N ALA A 400 18.41 -11.42 -18.21
CA ALA A 400 18.51 -12.70 -18.91
C ALA A 400 17.23 -13.00 -19.71
N ALA A 401 16.05 -12.88 -19.09
CA ALA A 401 14.77 -13.09 -19.75
C ALA A 401 14.54 -12.12 -20.93
N ARG A 402 14.87 -10.83 -20.73
CA ARG A 402 14.82 -9.84 -21.80
C ARG A 402 15.73 -10.20 -22.98
N ARG A 403 16.97 -10.61 -22.72
CA ARG A 403 17.93 -11.01 -23.76
C ARG A 403 17.48 -12.27 -24.50
N ALA A 404 16.96 -13.27 -23.78
CA ALA A 404 16.45 -14.50 -24.39
C ALA A 404 15.29 -14.22 -25.36
N VAL A 405 14.33 -13.38 -24.97
CA VAL A 405 13.21 -13.00 -25.85
C VAL A 405 13.64 -12.08 -27.00
N ALA A 406 14.61 -11.19 -26.75
CA ALA A 406 15.16 -10.31 -27.78
C ALA A 406 15.99 -11.05 -28.84
N ALA A 407 16.71 -12.11 -28.46
CA ALA A 407 17.54 -12.90 -29.38
C ALA A 407 16.71 -13.64 -30.43
N GLY A 408 15.43 -13.91 -30.16
CA GLY A 408 14.55 -14.70 -31.03
C GLY A 408 15.05 -16.15 -31.21
N PRO A 409 14.28 -17.01 -31.90
CA PRO A 409 14.84 -18.29 -32.32
C PRO A 409 15.97 -17.98 -33.30
N ALA A 410 17.20 -18.34 -32.93
CA ALA A 410 18.26 -18.52 -33.92
C ALA A 410 17.67 -19.38 -35.04
N ARG A 411 17.86 -18.98 -36.31
CA ARG A 411 17.48 -19.81 -37.45
C ARG A 411 18.27 -21.11 -37.38
N THR A 412 17.74 -22.12 -36.70
CA THR A 412 18.06 -23.51 -36.96
C THR A 412 17.15 -23.98 -38.10
N PRO A 413 17.67 -24.70 -39.11
CA PRO A 413 16.83 -25.30 -40.14
C PRO A 413 15.87 -26.30 -39.49
N SER A 414 14.57 -26.09 -39.74
CA SER A 414 13.42 -26.99 -39.55
C SER A 414 13.57 -28.24 -38.67
N THR A 415 12.79 -28.32 -37.60
CA THR A 415 11.69 -29.30 -37.42
C THR A 415 10.88 -28.96 -36.16
N GLY A 416 9.54 -29.00 -36.24
CA GLY A 416 8.66 -29.21 -35.07
C GLY A 416 8.06 -28.01 -34.32
N LEU A 417 7.07 -27.34 -34.92
CA LEU A 417 5.78 -26.90 -34.35
C LEU A 417 5.65 -26.30 -32.92
N SER A 418 5.40 -24.99 -32.89
CA SER A 418 4.16 -24.38 -32.30
C SER A 418 3.97 -24.19 -30.77
N VAL A 419 5.01 -23.87 -29.99
CA VAL A 419 4.85 -23.57 -28.54
C VAL A 419 4.85 -22.06 -28.20
N GLY A 420 5.58 -21.22 -28.94
CA GLY A 420 5.78 -19.81 -28.54
C GLY A 420 4.61 -18.84 -28.81
N ALA A 421 3.77 -19.11 -29.82
CA ALA A 421 2.69 -18.21 -30.21
C ALA A 421 1.45 -18.35 -29.31
N ARG A 422 1.22 -19.52 -28.69
CA ARG A 422 0.04 -19.79 -27.83
C ARG A 422 0.18 -19.26 -26.41
N ALA A 423 1.41 -19.04 -25.92
CA ALA A 423 1.65 -18.47 -24.60
C ALA A 423 1.36 -16.95 -24.56
N ALA A 424 1.73 -16.22 -25.63
CA ALA A 424 1.50 -14.78 -25.72
C ALA A 424 0.01 -14.41 -25.85
N THR A 425 -0.78 -15.22 -26.57
CA THR A 425 -2.24 -15.03 -26.67
C THR A 425 -2.97 -15.40 -25.38
N ARG A 426 -2.47 -16.38 -24.60
CA ARG A 426 -3.05 -16.73 -23.29
C ARG A 426 -2.77 -15.66 -22.22
N VAL A 427 -1.62 -15.00 -22.26
CA VAL A 427 -1.30 -13.88 -21.35
C VAL A 427 -2.09 -12.62 -21.70
N ALA A 428 -2.29 -12.32 -22.99
CA ALA A 428 -3.13 -11.22 -23.45
C ALA A 428 -4.64 -11.48 -23.20
N ALA A 429 -5.10 -12.73 -23.37
CA ALA A 429 -6.45 -13.14 -23.02
C ALA A 429 -6.68 -13.16 -21.50
N GLY A 430 -5.67 -13.53 -20.70
CA GLY A 430 -5.74 -13.47 -19.25
C GLY A 430 -5.81 -12.04 -18.70
N THR A 431 -5.11 -11.08 -19.32
CA THR A 431 -5.18 -9.66 -18.92
C THR A 431 -6.49 -8.99 -19.36
N ALA A 432 -7.00 -9.30 -20.55
CA ALA A 432 -8.33 -8.88 -20.96
C ALA A 432 -9.42 -9.52 -20.09
N ALA A 433 -9.27 -10.80 -19.71
CA ALA A 433 -10.19 -11.48 -18.81
C ALA A 433 -10.17 -10.88 -17.41
N VAL A 434 -9.02 -10.47 -16.86
CA VAL A 434 -8.96 -9.79 -15.55
C VAL A 434 -9.58 -8.39 -15.60
N VAL A 435 -9.33 -7.60 -16.65
CA VAL A 435 -9.97 -6.27 -16.81
C VAL A 435 -11.48 -6.40 -17.01
N VAL A 436 -11.93 -7.38 -17.79
CA VAL A 436 -13.35 -7.68 -18.00
C VAL A 436 -13.97 -8.30 -16.73
N LEU A 437 -13.24 -9.09 -15.95
CA LEU A 437 -13.69 -9.65 -14.69
C LEU A 437 -13.83 -8.57 -13.62
N VAL A 438 -12.87 -7.64 -13.52
CA VAL A 438 -12.96 -6.47 -12.63
C VAL A 438 -14.12 -5.56 -13.05
N ALA A 439 -14.30 -5.33 -14.35
CA ALA A 439 -15.45 -4.58 -14.87
C ALA A 439 -16.80 -5.32 -14.66
N ALA A 440 -16.84 -6.65 -14.78
CA ALA A 440 -18.04 -7.46 -14.61
C ALA A 440 -18.40 -7.69 -13.14
N LEU A 441 -17.42 -7.80 -12.25
CA LEU A 441 -17.62 -7.79 -10.80
C LEU A 441 -18.12 -6.42 -10.34
N GLY A 442 -17.53 -5.33 -10.84
CA GLY A 442 -18.04 -3.98 -10.61
C GLY A 442 -19.48 -3.80 -11.11
N LEU A 443 -19.81 -4.33 -12.30
CA LEU A 443 -21.17 -4.26 -12.85
C LEU A 443 -22.16 -5.19 -12.12
N GLY A 444 -21.73 -6.37 -11.67
CA GLY A 444 -22.55 -7.32 -10.93
C GLY A 444 -22.86 -6.89 -9.49
N VAL A 445 -21.96 -6.12 -8.88
CA VAL A 445 -22.20 -5.46 -7.58
C VAL A 445 -23.08 -4.22 -7.77
N TRP A 446 -22.92 -3.48 -8.87
CA TRP A 446 -23.80 -2.36 -9.23
C TRP A 446 -25.25 -2.82 -9.45
N THR A 447 -25.49 -3.92 -10.17
CA THR A 447 -26.86 -4.43 -10.39
C THR A 447 -27.52 -4.95 -9.11
N ARG A 448 -26.75 -5.51 -8.16
CA ARG A 448 -27.26 -5.92 -6.84
C ARG A 448 -27.57 -4.73 -5.93
N SER A 449 -26.76 -3.67 -5.95
CA SER A 449 -27.00 -2.45 -5.16
C SER A 449 -28.14 -1.58 -5.71
N THR A 450 -28.57 -1.79 -6.96
CA THR A 450 -29.78 -1.16 -7.54
C THR A 450 -31.05 -2.00 -7.41
N ALA A 451 -30.99 -3.20 -6.82
CA ALA A 451 -32.18 -4.01 -6.60
C ALA A 451 -33.07 -3.32 -5.54
N PRO A 452 -34.37 -3.11 -5.81
CA PRO A 452 -35.25 -2.48 -4.84
C PRO A 452 -35.36 -3.35 -3.58
N VAL A 453 -35.06 -2.76 -2.43
CA VAL A 453 -35.27 -3.34 -1.10
C VAL A 453 -36.75 -3.73 -1.00
N PRO A 454 -37.10 -4.99 -0.65
CA PRO A 454 -38.50 -5.34 -0.45
C PRO A 454 -39.05 -4.54 0.72
N ALA A 455 -40.15 -3.83 0.45
CA ALA A 455 -40.84 -2.99 1.40
C ALA A 455 -41.25 -3.80 2.64
N ALA A 456 -40.97 -3.23 3.81
CA ALA A 456 -41.51 -3.69 5.07
C ALA A 456 -43.05 -3.69 5.06
N GLY A 457 -43.63 -4.74 5.65
CA GLY A 457 -45.00 -4.73 6.17
C GLY A 457 -45.57 -6.14 6.32
N PRO A 458 -46.68 -6.33 7.07
CA PRO A 458 -47.15 -5.61 8.26
C PRO A 458 -47.31 -6.53 9.49
N GLU A 459 -47.54 -5.93 10.66
CA GLU A 459 -48.03 -6.58 11.90
C GLU A 459 -49.28 -7.46 11.67
N VAL A 460 -49.55 -8.40 12.59
CA VAL A 460 -50.85 -8.53 13.32
C VAL A 460 -50.87 -9.75 14.29
N THR A 461 -50.90 -9.39 15.58
CA THR A 461 -51.71 -9.90 16.72
C THR A 461 -51.64 -11.34 17.25
N GLY A 462 -51.45 -11.42 18.57
CA GLY A 462 -52.07 -12.39 19.49
C GLY A 462 -52.19 -11.78 20.89
N SER A 463 -53.38 -11.84 21.50
CA SER A 463 -53.82 -11.03 22.65
C SER A 463 -54.12 -11.83 23.95
N ALA A 464 -53.69 -11.29 25.11
CA ALA A 464 -54.29 -11.29 26.49
C ALA A 464 -54.52 -12.62 27.27
N PRO A 465 -54.65 -12.66 28.63
CA PRO A 465 -54.89 -11.56 29.61
C PRO A 465 -53.93 -11.51 30.85
N ALA A 466 -54.19 -10.53 31.72
CA ALA A 466 -53.39 -10.07 32.88
C ALA A 466 -53.36 -11.02 34.11
N ASP A 467 -52.26 -10.93 34.87
CA ASP A 467 -52.18 -11.24 36.31
C ASP A 467 -51.19 -10.27 36.98
N PRO A 468 -51.55 -9.54 38.06
CA PRO A 468 -50.67 -8.56 38.68
C PRO A 468 -50.11 -9.12 39.98
N ASP A 469 -49.07 -9.95 39.92
CA ASP A 469 -48.16 -10.27 41.05
C ASP A 469 -47.10 -11.30 40.60
N ALA A 470 -46.04 -10.85 39.93
CA ALA A 470 -44.80 -11.63 39.77
C ALA A 470 -43.64 -10.71 39.36
N ALA A 471 -43.04 -10.03 40.34
CA ALA A 471 -41.67 -9.57 40.22
C ALA A 471 -40.71 -10.78 40.32
N ASP A 472 -39.60 -10.71 39.58
CA ASP A 472 -38.40 -11.54 39.68
C ASP A 472 -38.41 -12.97 39.12
N ALA A 473 -38.32 -13.08 37.78
CA ALA A 473 -37.49 -14.08 37.08
C ALA A 473 -37.39 -13.70 35.59
N ALA A 474 -36.59 -12.68 35.26
CA ALA A 474 -36.25 -12.42 33.86
C ALA A 474 -35.31 -13.54 33.39
N GLY A 475 -35.74 -14.31 32.39
CA GLY A 475 -34.87 -15.25 31.68
C GLY A 475 -33.77 -14.52 30.89
N PRO A 476 -32.97 -15.27 30.10
CA PRO A 476 -31.90 -14.67 29.30
C PRO A 476 -32.44 -13.57 28.38
N ASP A 477 -31.84 -12.38 28.46
CA ASP A 477 -32.20 -11.18 27.69
C ASP A 477 -30.92 -10.57 27.12
N THR A 478 -30.64 -10.90 25.86
CA THR A 478 -29.41 -10.48 25.17
C THR A 478 -29.31 -8.96 25.03
N ALA A 479 -30.42 -8.26 24.79
CA ALA A 479 -30.40 -6.81 24.62
C ALA A 479 -30.05 -6.10 25.94
N ARG A 480 -30.61 -6.60 27.06
CA ARG A 480 -30.27 -6.10 28.40
C ARG A 480 -28.85 -6.49 28.80
N TYR A 481 -28.39 -7.69 28.47
CA TYR A 481 -27.01 -8.12 28.70
C TYR A 481 -26.01 -7.18 28.01
N CYS A 482 -26.19 -6.88 26.72
CA CYS A 482 -25.28 -6.01 25.97
C CYS A 482 -25.25 -4.57 26.54
N ALA A 483 -26.41 -4.04 26.96
CA ALA A 483 -26.46 -2.72 27.60
C ALA A 483 -25.71 -2.67 28.95
N LEU A 484 -25.75 -3.77 29.71
CA LEU A 484 -25.02 -3.88 30.97
C LEU A 484 -23.51 -4.10 30.76
N SER A 485 -23.10 -4.83 29.71
CA SER A 485 -21.68 -5.00 29.35
C SER A 485 -21.01 -3.66 29.04
N VAL A 486 -21.62 -2.81 28.20
CA VAL A 486 -21.09 -1.46 27.91
C VAL A 486 -20.94 -0.62 29.18
N ARG A 487 -21.90 -0.73 30.11
CA ARG A 487 -21.84 -0.03 31.40
C ARG A 487 -20.73 -0.57 32.29
N TYR A 488 -20.52 -1.89 32.31
CA TYR A 488 -19.47 -2.54 33.08
C TYR A 488 -18.07 -2.10 32.62
N SER A 489 -17.81 -2.09 31.31
CA SER A 489 -16.54 -1.61 30.75
C SER A 489 -16.29 -0.13 31.06
N ALA A 490 -17.32 0.72 30.97
CA ALA A 490 -17.21 2.14 31.31
C ALA A 490 -16.88 2.40 32.78
N LEU A 491 -17.24 1.48 33.70
CA LEU A 491 -16.88 1.61 35.13
C LEU A 491 -15.42 1.24 35.39
N LEU A 492 -14.83 0.34 34.59
CA LEU A 492 -13.47 -0.14 34.76
C LEU A 492 -12.42 0.71 34.00
N ASP A 493 -12.82 1.44 32.97
CA ASP A 493 -11.94 2.32 32.16
C ASP A 493 -11.52 3.63 32.85
N THR A 494 -11.93 3.88 34.10
CA THR A 494 -11.89 5.24 34.65
C THR A 494 -10.57 5.74 35.22
N GLU A 495 -9.66 4.92 35.80
CA GLU A 495 -8.26 5.28 36.14
C GLU A 495 -7.44 4.01 36.47
N GLU A 496 -6.11 4.10 36.49
CA GLU A 496 -5.15 3.00 36.77
C GLU A 496 -5.29 2.39 38.19
N ASP A 497 -6.10 3.00 39.07
CA ASP A 497 -6.41 2.55 40.43
C ASP A 497 -7.88 2.96 40.79
N PRO A 498 -8.90 2.14 40.46
CA PRO A 498 -10.30 2.54 40.57
C PRO A 498 -10.74 2.74 42.02
N ALA A 499 -11.55 3.78 42.27
CA ALA A 499 -12.08 4.06 43.59
C ALA A 499 -12.92 2.88 44.13
N PRO A 500 -12.92 2.59 45.45
CA PRO A 500 -13.67 1.47 46.03
C PRO A 500 -15.18 1.48 45.76
N GLU A 501 -15.75 2.64 45.44
CA GLU A 501 -17.16 2.80 45.04
C GLU A 501 -17.38 2.32 43.59
N ALA A 502 -16.45 2.62 42.67
CA ALA A 502 -16.51 2.16 41.28
C ALA A 502 -16.39 0.64 41.17
N LEU A 503 -15.51 0.02 41.98
CA LEU A 503 -15.39 -1.44 42.05
C LEU A 503 -16.67 -2.12 42.54
N ARG A 504 -17.41 -1.50 43.46
CA ARG A 504 -18.70 -2.02 43.94
C ARG A 504 -19.78 -1.90 42.88
N ASP A 505 -19.86 -0.77 42.19
CA ASP A 505 -20.81 -0.56 41.10
C ASP A 505 -20.53 -1.51 39.92
N ALA A 506 -19.26 -1.79 39.64
CA ALA A 506 -18.85 -2.78 38.65
C ALA A 506 -19.27 -4.20 39.08
N ALA A 507 -19.03 -4.59 40.33
CA ALA A 507 -19.44 -5.90 40.85
C ALA A 507 -20.98 -6.10 40.85
N ASP A 508 -21.75 -5.05 41.16
CA ASP A 508 -23.21 -5.10 41.09
C ASP A 508 -23.70 -5.23 39.64
N THR A 509 -23.06 -4.51 38.71
CA THR A 509 -23.36 -4.58 37.27
C THR A 509 -23.03 -5.98 36.71
N ALA A 510 -21.88 -6.56 37.06
CA ALA A 510 -21.51 -7.93 36.65
C ALA A 510 -22.48 -8.98 37.23
N THR A 511 -22.95 -8.79 38.46
CA THR A 511 -23.96 -9.67 39.08
C THR A 511 -25.29 -9.60 38.32
N GLU A 512 -25.67 -8.43 37.80
CA GLU A 512 -26.86 -8.27 36.96
C GLU A 512 -26.66 -8.90 35.58
N MET A 513 -25.49 -8.71 34.96
CA MET A 513 -25.11 -9.37 33.70
C MET A 513 -25.25 -10.88 33.81
N ALA A 514 -24.75 -11.49 34.88
CA ALA A 514 -24.83 -12.94 35.11
C ALA A 514 -26.27 -13.47 35.19
N ARG A 515 -27.24 -12.64 35.61
CA ARG A 515 -28.66 -13.04 35.68
C ARG A 515 -29.36 -13.03 34.32
N VAL A 516 -28.97 -12.11 33.45
CA VAL A 516 -29.59 -11.92 32.12
C VAL A 516 -28.76 -12.55 30.99
N ALA A 517 -27.61 -13.15 31.33
CA ALA A 517 -26.65 -13.68 30.38
C ALA A 517 -27.29 -14.74 29.44
N PRO A 518 -27.05 -14.62 28.12
CA PRO A 518 -27.45 -15.65 27.16
C PRO A 518 -26.80 -17.00 27.47
N ALA A 519 -27.50 -18.09 27.18
CA ALA A 519 -27.05 -19.46 27.48
C ALA A 519 -25.60 -19.81 27.03
N PRO A 520 -25.08 -19.31 25.89
CA PRO A 520 -23.69 -19.57 25.46
C PRO A 520 -22.63 -19.01 26.41
N VAL A 521 -22.91 -17.91 27.11
CA VAL A 521 -21.96 -17.19 27.96
C VAL A 521 -22.34 -17.13 29.44
N ALA A 522 -23.48 -17.72 29.83
CA ALA A 522 -23.96 -17.68 31.21
C ALA A 522 -22.95 -18.23 32.23
N GLY A 523 -22.19 -19.28 31.88
CA GLY A 523 -21.12 -19.83 32.72
C GLY A 523 -19.92 -18.88 32.86
N PRO A 524 -19.30 -18.46 31.74
CA PRO A 524 -18.22 -17.47 31.75
C PRO A 524 -18.57 -16.16 32.47
N VAL A 525 -19.74 -15.57 32.21
CA VAL A 525 -20.17 -14.31 32.83
C VAL A 525 -20.37 -14.46 34.34
N ALA A 526 -20.90 -15.60 34.80
CA ALA A 526 -21.01 -15.87 36.23
C ALA A 526 -19.64 -15.95 36.93
N LEU A 527 -18.64 -16.51 36.25
CA LEU A 527 -17.28 -16.62 36.77
C LEU A 527 -16.61 -15.24 36.87
N LEU A 528 -16.80 -14.36 35.87
CA LEU A 528 -16.31 -12.97 35.91
C LEU A 528 -17.05 -12.14 36.96
N ALA A 529 -18.33 -12.38 37.19
CA ALA A 529 -19.09 -11.72 38.26
C ALA A 529 -18.59 -12.11 39.66
N ASP A 530 -18.17 -13.36 39.86
CA ASP A 530 -17.57 -13.82 41.11
C ASP A 530 -16.20 -13.18 41.35
N ASP A 531 -15.40 -13.00 40.28
CA ASP A 531 -14.11 -12.31 40.33
C ASP A 531 -14.26 -10.82 40.69
N ALA A 532 -15.14 -10.10 40.00
CA ALA A 532 -15.44 -8.68 40.28
C ALA A 532 -15.93 -8.45 41.73
N ARG A 533 -16.71 -9.39 42.28
CA ARG A 533 -17.17 -9.34 43.68
C ARG A 533 -16.02 -9.56 44.67
N ALA A 534 -15.05 -10.40 44.33
CA ALA A 534 -13.87 -10.62 45.15
C ALA A 534 -12.95 -9.39 45.16
N GLU A 535 -12.75 -8.75 44.00
CA GLU A 535 -11.98 -7.50 43.88
C GLU A 535 -12.63 -6.32 44.62
N ALA A 536 -13.97 -6.21 44.57
CA ALA A 536 -14.72 -5.20 45.31
C ALA A 536 -14.78 -5.43 46.84
N GLY A 537 -14.17 -6.52 47.34
CA GLY A 537 -14.13 -6.85 48.76
C GLY A 537 -15.49 -7.23 49.35
N VAL A 538 -16.40 -7.79 48.54
CA VAL A 538 -17.73 -8.21 48.99
C VAL A 538 -17.59 -9.37 49.97
N THR A 539 -18.19 -9.22 51.16
CA THR A 539 -18.10 -10.21 52.23
C THR A 539 -18.62 -11.58 51.79
N GLY A 540 -17.74 -12.58 51.77
CA GLY A 540 -18.07 -13.96 51.39
C GLY A 540 -17.80 -14.32 49.92
N ALA A 541 -17.31 -13.39 49.10
CA ALA A 541 -16.82 -13.68 47.75
C ALA A 541 -15.40 -14.28 47.80
N THR A 542 -15.13 -15.25 46.93
CA THR A 542 -13.81 -15.88 46.79
C THR A 542 -13.33 -15.70 45.36
N ALA A 543 -12.12 -15.17 45.17
CA ALA A 543 -11.53 -15.01 43.85
C ALA A 543 -11.41 -16.38 43.14
N PRO A 544 -11.91 -16.51 41.90
CA PRO A 544 -11.73 -17.70 41.08
C PRO A 544 -10.25 -17.96 40.71
N ASP A 545 -9.98 -19.10 40.06
CA ASP A 545 -8.65 -19.40 39.51
C ASP A 545 -8.32 -18.43 38.35
N PRO A 546 -7.18 -17.71 38.37
CA PRO A 546 -6.83 -16.73 37.34
C PRO A 546 -6.84 -17.29 35.91
N ALA A 547 -6.45 -18.55 35.71
CA ALA A 547 -6.50 -19.19 34.39
C ALA A 547 -7.93 -19.43 33.90
N ALA A 548 -8.87 -19.65 34.83
CA ALA A 548 -10.29 -19.78 34.51
C ALA A 548 -10.94 -18.42 34.21
N VAL A 549 -10.50 -17.36 34.88
CA VAL A 549 -10.89 -15.96 34.60
C VAL A 549 -10.45 -15.56 33.19
N GLU A 550 -9.19 -15.80 32.83
CA GLU A 550 -8.66 -15.49 31.48
C GLU A 550 -9.43 -16.24 30.39
N THR A 551 -9.73 -17.52 30.62
CA THR A 551 -10.51 -18.34 29.67
C THR A 551 -11.97 -17.87 29.56
N ALA A 552 -12.57 -17.44 30.68
CA ALA A 552 -13.94 -16.91 30.70
C ALA A 552 -14.03 -15.55 30.00
N GLN A 553 -13.05 -14.67 30.21
CA GLN A 553 -12.95 -13.38 29.53
C GLN A 553 -12.91 -13.55 28.01
N ALA A 554 -12.01 -14.40 27.50
CA ALA A 554 -11.90 -14.66 26.07
C ALA A 554 -13.21 -15.22 25.46
N ALA A 555 -13.98 -16.00 26.22
CA ALA A 555 -15.27 -16.53 25.76
C ALA A 555 -16.38 -15.47 25.75
N VAL A 556 -16.34 -14.51 26.68
CA VAL A 556 -17.26 -13.37 26.74
C VAL A 556 -16.95 -12.38 25.62
N ASP A 557 -15.69 -12.02 25.42
CA ASP A 557 -15.25 -11.08 24.37
C ASP A 557 -15.69 -11.58 22.98
N ALA A 558 -15.43 -12.86 22.69
CA ALA A 558 -15.83 -13.48 21.41
C ALA A 558 -17.36 -13.48 21.19
N PHE A 559 -18.15 -13.56 22.27
CA PHE A 559 -19.60 -13.47 22.17
C PHE A 559 -20.06 -12.03 22.00
N GLU A 560 -19.46 -11.07 22.69
CA GLU A 560 -19.87 -9.66 22.62
C GLU A 560 -19.55 -9.05 21.24
N GLU A 561 -18.41 -9.43 20.64
CA GLU A 561 -18.05 -9.05 19.26
C GLU A 561 -19.09 -9.49 18.21
N THR A 562 -19.82 -10.57 18.46
CA THR A 562 -20.74 -11.18 17.49
C THR A 562 -22.22 -11.04 17.86
N GLY A 563 -22.53 -10.92 19.15
CA GLY A 563 -23.87 -10.95 19.72
C GLY A 563 -24.35 -9.60 20.25
N CYS A 564 -23.45 -8.63 20.44
CA CYS A 564 -23.77 -7.28 20.91
C CYS A 564 -23.47 -6.17 19.89
N ALA A 565 -23.07 -6.52 18.66
CA ALA A 565 -22.77 -5.62 17.55
C ALA A 565 -23.98 -4.88 16.97
#